data_AF-A0A1G5L2T9-F1
#
_entry.id   AF-A0A1G5L2T9-F1
#
_cell.length_a   1.000
_cell.length_b   1.000
_cell.length_c   1.000
_cell.angle_alpha   90.00
_cell.angle_beta   90.00
_cell.angle_gamma   90.00
#
_symmetry.space_group_name_H-M   'P 1'
#
loop_
_entity.id
_entity.type
_entity.pdbx_description
1 polymer ?
#
loop_
_entity_poly.entity_id
_entity_poly.type
_entity_poly.pdbx_seq_one_letter_code
_entity_poly.pdbx_strand_id
1 'polypeptide(L)' 'MRKKIGEFIQERNNIAFTDVSFHDLIEMKEAGLTDSEIATELGISKNAVRAISDEINEDF' A
#
# COMPACT_ATOMS: atom_id res chain seq x y z
N MET A 1 -5.87 21.57 -7.22
CA MET A 1 -6.63 20.48 -6.57
C MET A 1 -5.63 19.43 -6.13
N ARG A 2 -5.51 19.17 -4.83
CA ARG A 2 -4.72 18.03 -4.34
C ARG A 2 -5.59 16.80 -4.56
N LYS A 3 -5.18 15.92 -5.48
CA LYS A 3 -5.84 14.62 -5.68
C LYS A 3 -5.76 13.86 -4.35
N LYS A 4 -6.86 13.20 -3.95
CA LYS A 4 -6.85 12.40 -2.72
C LYS A 4 -6.00 11.15 -2.97
N ILE A 5 -5.26 10.68 -1.96
CA ILE A 5 -4.40 9.49 -2.00
C ILE A 5 -5.10 8.29 -2.63
N GLY A 6 -6.39 8.07 -2.29
CA GLY A 6 -7.21 7.01 -2.88
C GLY A 6 -7.37 7.09 -4.41
N GLU A 7 -7.35 8.29 -5.00
CA GLU A 7 -7.46 8.47 -6.46
C GLU A 7 -6.16 8.12 -7.20
N PHE A 8 -5.00 8.35 -6.58
CA PHE A 8 -3.70 8.07 -7.22
C PHE A 8 -3.41 6.57 -7.31
N ILE A 9 -3.87 5.83 -6.31
CA ILE A 9 -3.79 4.37 -6.22
C ILE A 9 -4.75 3.72 -7.23
N GLN A 10 -5.93 4.31 -7.40
CA GLN A 10 -6.94 3.85 -8.36
C GLN A 10 -6.52 4.06 -9.82
N GLU A 11 -5.76 5.12 -10.14
CA GLU A 11 -5.33 5.43 -11.52
C GLU A 11 -4.14 4.57 -12.00
N ARG A 12 -3.23 4.13 -11.12
CA ARG A 12 -1.99 3.43 -11.56
C ARG A 12 -2.09 1.91 -11.61
N ASN A 13 -2.96 1.28 -10.82
CA ASN A 13 -3.12 -0.16 -10.80
C ASN A 13 -4.61 -0.50 -10.79
N ASN A 14 -5.08 -1.04 -11.90
CA ASN A 14 -6.46 -1.46 -12.15
C ASN A 14 -6.90 -2.68 -11.31
N ILE A 15 -6.44 -2.81 -10.06
CA ILE A 15 -6.68 -3.96 -9.18
C ILE A 15 -6.90 -3.42 -7.77
N ALA A 16 -8.17 -3.23 -7.42
CA ALA A 16 -8.78 -3.63 -6.15
C ALA A 16 -7.96 -3.45 -4.85
N PHE A 17 -7.17 -2.39 -4.69
CA PHE A 17 -6.62 -2.05 -3.37
C PHE A 17 -7.73 -1.34 -2.59
N THR A 18 -8.58 -2.16 -1.98
CA THR A 18 -9.67 -1.72 -1.11
C THR A 18 -9.09 -1.20 0.21
N ASP A 19 -9.85 -0.41 0.98
CA ASP A 19 -9.43 0.10 2.30
C ASP A 19 -8.90 -1.00 3.24
N VAL A 20 -9.38 -2.25 3.06
CA VAL A 20 -8.91 -3.44 3.79
C VAL A 20 -7.41 -3.67 3.56
N SER A 21 -6.94 -3.55 2.32
CA SER A 21 -5.54 -3.80 1.96
C SER A 21 -4.56 -2.76 2.52
N PHE A 22 -5.04 -1.58 2.88
CA PHE A 22 -4.24 -0.54 3.54
C PHE A 22 -4.00 -0.83 5.01
N HIS A 23 -5.06 -1.17 5.73
CA HIS A 23 -4.96 -1.52 7.14
C HIS A 23 -4.07 -2.76 7.33
N ASP A 24 -4.30 -3.78 6.50
CA ASP A 24 -3.50 -5.01 6.49
C ASP A 24 -2.01 -4.72 6.24
N LEU A 25 -1.68 -3.79 5.33
CA LEU A 25 -0.30 -3.40 5.06
C LEU A 25 0.37 -2.73 6.28
N ILE A 26 -0.36 -1.88 7.01
CA ILE A 26 0.14 -1.23 8.22
C ILE A 26 0.37 -2.25 9.33
N GLU A 27 -0.60 -3.14 9.58
CA GLU A 27 -0.47 -4.18 10.61
C GLU A 27 0.72 -5.11 10.33
N MET A 28 0.91 -5.52 9.08
CA MET A 28 2.06 -6.35 8.70
C MET A 28 3.40 -5.62 8.87
N LYS A 29 3.45 -4.31 8.58
CA LYS A 29 4.64 -3.49 8.82
C LYS A 29 4.95 -3.36 10.31
N GLU A 30 3.95 -3.13 11.14
CA GLU A 30 4.09 -3.06 12.59
C GLU A 30 4.52 -4.41 13.19
N ALA A 31 4.05 -5.51 12.61
CA ALA A 31 4.50 -6.86 12.93
C ALA A 31 5.94 -7.17 12.44
N GLY A 32 6.57 -6.26 11.70
CA GLY A 32 7.95 -6.36 11.25
C GLY A 32 8.17 -7.18 9.97
N LEU A 33 7.10 -7.44 9.21
CA LEU A 33 7.21 -8.14 7.93
C LEU A 33 7.96 -7.30 6.91
N THR A 34 8.72 -7.98 6.05
CA THR A 34 9.42 -7.36 4.92
C THR A 34 8.46 -7.08 3.77
N ASP A 35 8.80 -6.12 2.92
CA ASP A 35 7.99 -5.76 1.74
C ASP A 35 7.71 -6.95 0.81
N SER A 36 8.62 -7.93 0.77
CA SER A 36 8.46 -9.14 -0.03
C SER A 36 7.38 -10.07 0.54
N GLU A 37 7.33 -10.19 1.86
CA GLU A 37 6.32 -11.00 2.56
C GLU A 37 4.95 -10.35 2.44
N ILE A 38 4.88 -9.03 2.66
CA ILE A 38 3.66 -8.23 2.50
C ILE A 38 3.14 -8.32 1.07
N ALA A 39 4.02 -8.21 0.07
CA ALA A 39 3.64 -8.35 -1.34
C ALA A 39 3.03 -9.72 -1.65
N THR A 40 3.59 -10.78 -1.05
CA THR A 40 3.11 -12.14 -1.22
C THR A 40 1.75 -12.33 -0.55
N GLU A 41 1.58 -11.82 0.67
CA GLU A 41 0.34 -11.94 1.45
C GLU A 41 -0.81 -11.15 0.82
N LEU A 42 -0.54 -9.93 0.37
CA LEU A 42 -1.52 -9.05 -0.25
C LEU A 42 -1.74 -9.33 -1.75
N GLY A 43 -0.98 -10.24 -2.35
CA GLY A 43 -1.06 -10.55 -3.78
C GLY A 43 -0.72 -9.37 -4.69
N ILE A 44 0.10 -8.42 -4.22
CA ILE A 44 0.53 -7.24 -4.98
C ILE A 44 2.03 -7.25 -5.25
N SER A 45 2.48 -6.38 -6.16
CA SER A 45 3.92 -6.26 -6.42
C SER A 45 4.65 -5.60 -5.26
N LYS A 46 5.91 -6.00 -5.02
CA LYS A 46 6.80 -5.33 -4.05
C LYS A 46 6.96 -3.83 -4.31
N ASN A 47 6.95 -3.42 -5.58
CA ASN A 47 7.00 -2.00 -5.94
C ASN A 47 5.76 -1.23 -5.49
N ALA A 48 4.59 -1.87 -5.52
CA ALA A 48 3.35 -1.28 -5.00
C ALA A 48 3.41 -1.14 -3.47
N VAL A 49 3.89 -2.16 -2.75
CA VAL A 49 4.10 -2.10 -1.28
C VAL A 49 5.01 -0.94 -0.91
N ARG A 50 6.11 -0.76 -1.67
CA ARG A 50 7.07 0.32 -1.42
C ARG A 50 6.45 1.70 -1.69
N ALA A 51 5.78 1.89 -2.82
CA ALA A 51 5.12 3.16 -3.13
C ALA A 51 4.09 3.54 -2.06
N ILE A 52 3.29 2.57 -1.59
CA ILE A 52 2.32 2.78 -0.52
C ILE A 52 3.02 3.12 0.81
N SER A 53 4.09 2.38 1.14
CA SER A 53 4.87 2.64 2.36
C SER A 53 5.52 4.03 2.35
N ASP A 54 6.01 4.48 1.19
CA ASP A 54 6.60 5.79 1.03
C ASP A 54 5.52 6.89 1.21
N GLU A 55 4.32 6.71 0.65
CA GLU A 55 3.19 7.64 0.85
C GLU A 55 2.71 7.71 2.31
N ILE A 56 2.65 6.59 3.03
CA ILE A 56 2.28 6.57 4.47
C ILE A 56 3.26 7.37 5.32
N ASN A 57 4.56 7.32 4.99
CA ASN A 57 5.59 8.06 5.72
C ASN A 57 5.63 9.55 5.36
N GLU A 58 5.09 9.97 4.22
CA GLU A 58 5.04 11.39 3.82
C GLU A 58 3.89 12.17 4.49
N ASP A 59 2.86 11.48 5.00
CA ASP A 59 1.67 12.07 5.62
C ASP A 59 1.74 12.21 7.17
N PHE A 60 2.86 11.79 7.79
CA PHE A 60 3.12 11.92 9.25
C PHE A 60 4.32 12.83 9.58
#